data_AF-A0A839SEZ4-F1
#
_entry.id   AF-A0A839SEZ4-F1
#
_cell.length_a   1.000
_cell.length_b   1.000
_cell.length_c   1.000
_cell.angle_alpha   90.00
_cell.angle_beta   90.00
_cell.angle_gamma   90.00
#
_symmetry.space_group_name_H-M   'P 1'
#
loop_
_entity.id
_entity.type
_entity.pdbx_description
1 polymer ?
#
loop_
_entity_poly.entity_id
_entity_poly.type
_entity_poly.pdbx_seq_one_letter_code
_entity_poly.pdbx_strand_id
1 'polypeptide(L)'
;MESAANISSRSLQYYVIDRHWASDLEFFRIETAFLHRLLEDHFIPLCNQAHIAELTHAGMRLYNLEKEETVADKLLLDQLKHLELMAEDIIPEDADNLASNQVRLEGMVTKLMADYRNTKKEIFTLISGISHQNKLIAEH
;
A
#
# COMPACT_ATOMS: atom_id res chain seq x y z
N MET A 1 7.02 36.73 -2.16
CA MET A 1 6.87 35.33 -1.67
C MET A 1 5.71 35.34 -0.70
N GLU A 2 4.49 35.25 -1.22
CA GLU A 2 3.28 35.10 -0.43
C GLU A 2 2.84 33.65 -0.54
N SER A 3 3.02 32.91 0.55
CA SER A 3 2.37 31.62 0.76
C SER A 3 2.01 31.58 2.24
N ALA A 4 1.11 32.48 2.64
CA ALA A 4 0.35 32.23 3.83
C ALA A 4 -0.68 31.18 3.42
N ALA A 5 -0.51 29.94 3.85
CA ALA A 5 -1.56 28.95 3.69
C ALA A 5 -2.81 29.51 4.39
N ASN A 6 -3.90 29.72 3.66
CA ASN A 6 -5.15 30.28 4.19
C ASN A 6 -5.96 29.27 5.02
N ILE A 7 -5.39 28.09 5.27
CA ILE A 7 -5.97 27.01 6.08
C ILE A 7 -5.29 26.91 7.44
N SER A 8 -5.98 26.32 8.42
CA SER A 8 -5.42 26.10 9.75
C SER A 8 -4.12 25.28 9.73
N SER A 9 -3.28 25.46 10.75
CA SER A 9 -2.05 24.66 10.94
C SER A 9 -2.32 23.16 10.99
N ARG A 10 -3.50 22.75 11.47
CA ARG A 10 -3.90 21.34 11.52
C ARG A 10 -4.18 20.80 10.12
N SER A 11 -4.91 21.55 9.30
CA SER A 11 -5.17 21.20 7.90
C SER A 11 -3.89 21.15 7.08
N LEU A 12 -2.94 22.05 7.34
CA LEU A 12 -1.60 21.98 6.74
C LEU A 12 -0.83 20.71 7.14
N GLN A 13 -0.93 20.28 8.41
CA GLN A 13 -0.33 19.02 8.85
C GLN A 13 -0.95 17.81 8.13
N TYR A 14 -2.28 17.78 7.98
CA TYR A 14 -2.96 16.74 7.22
C TYR A 14 -2.48 16.71 5.78
N TYR A 15 -2.37 17.86 5.12
CA TYR A 15 -1.84 17.93 3.76
C TYR A 15 -0.44 17.31 3.65
N VAL A 16 0.47 17.62 4.56
CA VAL A 16 1.84 17.06 4.55
C VAL A 16 1.81 15.54 4.76
N ILE A 17 1.04 15.06 5.73
CA ILE A 17 0.89 13.62 6.01
C ILE A 17 0.31 12.90 4.79
N ASP A 18 -0.74 13.45 4.21
CA ASP A 18 -1.44 12.84 3.09
C ASP A 18 -0.58 12.78 1.83
N ARG A 19 0.25 13.81 1.59
CA ARG A 19 1.25 13.81 0.51
C ARG A 19 2.32 12.72 0.71
N HIS A 20 2.73 12.46 1.94
CA HIS A 20 3.64 11.37 2.25
C HIS A 20 2.99 10.01 1.98
N TRP A 21 1.76 9.81 2.47
CA TRP A 21 1.02 8.58 2.20
C TRP A 21 0.77 8.35 0.71
N ALA A 22 0.52 9.39 -0.08
CA ALA A 22 0.33 9.24 -1.52
C ALA A 22 1.60 8.71 -2.20
N SER A 23 2.77 9.16 -1.74
CA SER A 23 4.05 8.65 -2.22
C SER A 23 4.29 7.20 -1.78
N ASP A 24 3.90 6.85 -0.55
CA ASP A 24 4.00 5.48 -0.03
C ASP A 24 3.08 4.52 -0.81
N LEU A 25 1.84 4.93 -1.12
CA LEU A 25 0.90 4.12 -1.90
C LEU A 25 1.38 3.92 -3.35
N GLU A 26 1.98 4.94 -3.97
CA GLU A 26 2.59 4.79 -5.28
C GLU A 26 3.78 3.81 -5.26
N PHE A 27 4.63 3.89 -4.22
CA PHE A 27 5.68 2.90 -4.04
C PHE A 27 5.11 1.48 -3.85
N PHE A 28 4.02 1.35 -3.09
CA PHE A 28 3.34 0.07 -2.88
C PHE A 28 2.84 -0.53 -4.19
N ARG A 29 2.31 0.30 -5.10
CA ARG A 29 1.84 -0.13 -6.42
C ARG A 29 2.97 -0.69 -7.28
N ILE A 30 4.10 0.01 -7.32
CA ILE A 30 5.30 -0.44 -8.04
C ILE A 30 5.81 -1.76 -7.44
N GLU A 31 5.91 -1.84 -6.12
CA GLU A 31 6.46 -3.03 -5.46
C GLU A 31 5.49 -4.23 -5.51
N THR A 32 4.18 -3.99 -5.51
CA THR A 32 3.15 -5.03 -5.72
C THR A 32 3.26 -5.63 -7.11
N ALA A 33 3.47 -4.82 -8.15
CA ALA A 33 3.72 -5.32 -9.50
C ALA A 33 4.99 -6.19 -9.56
N PHE A 34 6.03 -5.81 -8.82
CA PHE A 34 7.21 -6.66 -8.66
C PHE A 34 6.89 -7.99 -7.96
N LEU A 35 6.09 -7.98 -6.89
CA LEU A 35 5.71 -9.21 -6.17
C LEU A 35 4.86 -10.15 -7.03
N HIS A 36 3.94 -9.63 -7.85
CA HIS A 36 3.19 -10.43 -8.82
C HIS A 36 4.13 -11.14 -9.79
N ARG A 37 5.05 -10.39 -10.41
CA ARG A 37 6.02 -10.95 -11.34
C ARG A 37 6.90 -12.00 -10.68
N LEU A 38 7.30 -11.75 -9.43
CA LEU A 38 8.10 -12.68 -8.66
C LEU A 38 7.33 -14.00 -8.38
N LEU A 39 6.03 -13.94 -8.08
CA LEU A 39 5.21 -15.15 -7.95
C LEU A 39 5.05 -15.90 -9.28
N GLU A 40 4.87 -15.18 -10.39
CA GLU A 40 4.77 -15.76 -11.74
C GLU A 40 6.05 -16.49 -12.16
N ASP A 41 7.22 -15.85 -11.97
CA ASP A 41 8.53 -16.41 -12.31
C ASP A 41 8.83 -17.72 -11.54
N HIS A 42 8.24 -17.87 -10.35
CA HIS A 42 8.40 -19.05 -9.49
C HIS A 42 7.20 -20.01 -9.52
N PHE A 43 6.19 -19.77 -10.36
CA PHE A 43 4.96 -20.56 -10.41
C PHE A 43 5.20 -22.03 -10.75
N ILE A 44 5.93 -22.31 -11.84
CA ILE A 44 6.19 -23.70 -12.29
C ILE A 44 6.94 -24.51 -11.23
N PRO A 45 8.06 -24.01 -10.65
CA PRO A 45 8.73 -24.70 -9.53
C PRO A 45 7.81 -24.92 -8.32
N LEU A 46 7.03 -23.92 -7.92
CA LEU A 46 6.11 -24.00 -6.77
C LEU A 46 5.04 -25.07 -6.94
N CYS A 47 4.45 -25.16 -8.14
CA CYS A 47 3.43 -26.15 -8.44
C CYS A 47 3.97 -27.59 -8.34
N ASN A 48 5.21 -27.80 -8.77
CA ASN A 48 5.85 -29.12 -8.75
C ASN A 48 6.24 -29.59 -7.34
N GLN A 49 6.42 -28.66 -6.39
CA GLN A 49 6.81 -28.93 -5.01
C GLN A 49 5.62 -29.03 -4.03
N ALA A 50 4.39 -29.09 -4.55
CA ALA A 50 3.15 -29.14 -3.76
C ALA A 50 2.85 -27.88 -2.91
N HIS A 51 3.49 -26.74 -3.17
CA HIS A 51 3.24 -25.46 -2.50
C HIS A 51 2.05 -24.66 -3.08
N ILE A 52 1.17 -25.32 -3.86
CA ILE A 52 0.07 -24.67 -4.59
C ILE A 52 -0.88 -23.91 -3.65
N ALA A 53 -1.16 -24.47 -2.47
CA ALA A 53 -2.06 -23.83 -1.50
C ALA A 53 -1.46 -22.53 -0.95
N GLU A 54 -0.17 -22.54 -0.62
CA GLU A 54 0.55 -21.38 -0.09
C GLU A 54 0.70 -20.29 -1.17
N LEU A 55 1.00 -20.68 -2.41
CA LEU A 55 1.05 -19.76 -3.55
C LEU A 55 -0.32 -19.10 -3.82
N THR A 56 -1.38 -19.89 -3.80
CA THR A 56 -2.76 -19.38 -3.97
C THR A 56 -3.11 -18.41 -2.84
N HIS A 57 -2.76 -18.75 -1.60
CA HIS A 57 -2.98 -17.89 -0.44
C HIS A 57 -2.24 -16.56 -0.58
N ALA A 58 -0.94 -16.58 -0.90
CA ALA A 58 -0.14 -15.38 -1.10
C ALA A 58 -0.69 -14.50 -2.23
N GLY A 59 -1.09 -15.11 -3.36
CA GLY A 59 -1.72 -14.40 -4.47
C GLY A 59 -3.05 -13.74 -4.09
N MET A 60 -3.92 -14.43 -3.35
CA MET A 60 -5.16 -13.84 -2.85
C MET A 60 -4.91 -12.68 -1.87
N ARG A 61 -3.90 -12.79 -1.01
CA ARG A 61 -3.52 -11.70 -0.10
C ARG A 61 -3.04 -10.47 -0.88
N LEU A 62 -2.21 -10.68 -1.89
CA LEU A 62 -1.71 -9.60 -2.74
C LEU A 62 -2.87 -8.90 -3.48
N TYR A 63 -3.80 -9.66 -4.03
CA TYR A 63 -5.00 -9.13 -4.67
C TYR A 63 -5.89 -8.32 -3.72
N ASN A 64 -6.05 -8.77 -2.47
CA ASN A 64 -6.80 -8.03 -1.47
C ASN A 64 -6.10 -6.73 -1.06
N LEU A 65 -4.77 -6.74 -0.96
CA LEU A 65 -3.98 -5.53 -0.70
C LEU A 65 -4.17 -4.49 -1.80
N GLU A 66 -4.18 -4.88 -3.07
CA GLU A 66 -4.42 -3.97 -4.20
C GLU A 66 -5.81 -3.30 -4.10
N LYS A 67 -6.83 -4.06 -3.70
CA LYS A 67 -8.17 -3.50 -3.47
C LYS A 67 -8.18 -2.50 -2.32
N GLU A 68 -7.57 -2.85 -1.20
CA GLU A 68 -7.49 -1.97 -0.03
C GLU A 68 -6.70 -0.69 -0.35
N GLU A 69 -5.61 -0.83 -1.09
CA GLU A 69 -4.79 0.27 -1.62
C GLU A 69 -5.62 1.21 -2.50
N THR A 70 -6.36 0.68 -3.47
CA THR A 70 -7.22 1.49 -4.36
C THR A 70 -8.26 2.30 -3.57
N VAL A 71 -8.84 1.71 -2.51
CA VAL A 71 -9.82 2.41 -1.66
C VAL A 71 -9.14 3.49 -0.82
N ALA A 72 -7.94 3.22 -0.29
CA ALA A 72 -7.16 4.20 0.47
C ALA A 72 -6.72 5.37 -0.42
N ASP A 73 -6.18 5.08 -1.60
CA ASP A 73 -5.71 6.07 -2.58
C ASP A 73 -6.83 7.01 -3.01
N LYS A 74 -8.02 6.47 -3.30
CA LYS A 74 -9.18 7.30 -3.64
C LYS A 74 -9.55 8.27 -2.51
N LEU A 75 -9.68 7.77 -1.27
CA LEU A 75 -10.02 8.61 -0.12
C LEU A 75 -8.95 9.69 0.13
N LEU A 76 -7.69 9.32 -0.06
CA LEU A 76 -6.54 10.19 0.13
C LEU A 76 -6.50 11.32 -0.90
N LEU A 77 -6.70 11.00 -2.18
CA LEU A 77 -6.77 11.99 -3.25
C LEU A 77 -7.96 12.93 -3.09
N ASP A 78 -9.11 12.42 -2.65
CA ASP A 78 -10.28 13.25 -2.34
C ASP A 78 -9.99 14.24 -1.18
N GLN A 79 -9.33 13.78 -0.12
CA GLN A 79 -8.91 14.61 1.02
C GLN A 79 -7.87 15.66 0.61
N LEU A 80 -6.84 15.28 -0.15
CA LEU A 80 -5.83 16.21 -0.69
C LEU A 80 -6.48 17.30 -1.53
N LYS A 81 -7.40 16.92 -2.41
CA LYS A 81 -8.15 17.88 -3.23
C LYS A 81 -8.98 18.84 -2.38
N HIS A 82 -9.64 18.36 -1.32
CA HIS A 82 -10.36 19.25 -0.40
C HIS A 82 -9.41 20.24 0.29
N LEU A 83 -8.26 19.78 0.76
CA LEU A 83 -7.25 20.64 1.39
C LEU A 83 -6.70 21.69 0.42
N GLU A 84 -6.47 21.33 -0.84
CA GLU A 84 -6.05 22.25 -1.90
C GLU A 84 -7.12 23.31 -2.18
N LEU A 85 -8.38 22.91 -2.36
CA LEU A 85 -9.49 23.84 -2.59
C LEU A 85 -9.70 24.80 -1.41
N MET A 86 -9.49 24.32 -0.18
CA MET A 86 -9.53 25.17 1.01
C MET A 86 -8.35 26.13 1.07
N ALA A 87 -7.13 25.69 0.70
CA ALA A 87 -5.94 26.55 0.67
C ALA A 87 -6.06 27.68 -0.36
N GLU A 88 -6.83 27.46 -1.43
CA GLU A 88 -7.15 28.46 -2.46
C GLU A 88 -8.40 29.32 -2.13
N ASP A 89 -8.97 29.20 -0.92
CA ASP A 89 -10.22 29.85 -0.49
C ASP A 89 -11.42 29.60 -1.42
N ILE A 90 -11.40 28.50 -2.19
CA ILE A 90 -12.50 28.12 -3.08
C ILE A 90 -13.66 27.55 -2.27
N ILE A 91 -13.36 26.83 -1.18
CA ILE A 91 -14.35 26.27 -0.25
C ILE A 91 -13.97 26.62 1.20
N PRO A 92 -14.95 26.76 2.11
CA PRO A 92 -14.66 27.00 3.52
C PRO A 92 -14.00 25.79 4.18
N GLU A 93 -13.26 26.05 5.26
CA GLU A 93 -12.64 24.99 6.07
C GLU A 93 -13.69 24.17 6.84
N ASP A 94 -13.69 22.86 6.60
CA ASP A 94 -14.53 21.87 7.28
C ASP A 94 -13.67 20.97 8.18
N ALA A 95 -13.30 21.50 9.34
CA ALA A 95 -12.35 20.86 10.24
C ALA A 95 -12.82 19.50 10.79
N ASP A 96 -14.12 19.33 11.00
CA ASP A 96 -14.70 18.09 11.56
C ASP A 96 -14.65 16.96 10.54
N ASN A 97 -15.03 17.24 9.28
CA ASN A 97 -14.94 16.28 8.19
C ASN A 97 -13.49 15.91 7.88
N LEU A 98 -12.59 16.90 7.83
CA LEU A 98 -11.16 16.64 7.64
C LEU A 98 -10.60 15.74 8.73
N ALA A 99 -10.92 16.01 10.00
CA ALA A 99 -10.47 15.19 11.11
C ALA A 99 -11.03 13.77 11.06
N SER A 100 -12.30 13.61 10.70
CA SER A 100 -12.94 12.30 10.55
C SER A 100 -12.29 11.47 9.44
N ASN A 101 -12.04 12.08 8.28
CA ASN A 101 -11.35 11.45 7.17
C ASN A 101 -9.90 11.12 7.52
N GLN A 102 -9.20 11.99 8.27
CA GLN A 102 -7.82 11.73 8.66
C GLN A 102 -7.72 10.47 9.53
N VAL A 103 -8.59 10.33 10.53
CA VAL A 103 -8.60 9.14 11.42
C VAL A 103 -8.85 7.87 10.60
N ARG A 104 -9.77 7.94 9.63
CA ARG A 104 -10.06 6.83 8.74
C ARG A 104 -8.87 6.49 7.84
N LEU A 105 -8.24 7.49 7.23
CA LEU A 105 -7.04 7.33 6.40
C LEU A 105 -5.89 6.71 7.22
N GLU A 106 -5.63 7.23 8.41
CA GLU A 106 -4.59 6.71 9.30
C GLU A 106 -4.78 5.23 9.61
N GLY A 107 -6.00 4.82 9.95
CA GLY A 107 -6.32 3.42 10.19
C GLY A 107 -6.14 2.55 8.96
N MET A 108 -6.60 3.02 7.80
CA MET A 108 -6.49 2.30 6.53
C MET A 108 -5.03 2.13 6.09
N VAL A 109 -4.26 3.22 6.06
CA VAL A 109 -2.85 3.20 5.62
C VAL A 109 -2.00 2.39 6.59
N THR A 110 -2.20 2.54 7.90
CA THR A 110 -1.45 1.76 8.90
C THR A 110 -1.69 0.25 8.74
N LYS A 111 -2.96 -0.15 8.58
CA LYS A 111 -3.32 -1.55 8.32
C LYS A 111 -2.70 -2.05 7.02
N LEU A 112 -2.85 -1.29 5.94
CA LEU A 112 -2.32 -1.62 4.63
C LEU A 112 -0.81 -1.84 4.67
N MET A 113 -0.06 -0.93 5.30
CA MET A 113 1.40 -1.06 5.47
C MET A 113 1.79 -2.32 6.25
N ALA A 114 1.06 -2.65 7.31
CA ALA A 114 1.33 -3.85 8.10
C ALA A 114 1.04 -5.13 7.31
N ASP A 115 -0.12 -5.21 6.67
CA ASP A 115 -0.55 -6.37 5.89
C ASP A 115 0.36 -6.58 4.66
N TYR A 116 0.79 -5.48 4.05
CA TYR A 116 1.75 -5.48 2.95
C TYR A 116 3.10 -6.05 3.36
N ARG A 117 3.69 -5.56 4.46
CA ARG A 117 4.97 -6.10 5.00
C ARG A 117 4.87 -7.60 5.31
N ASN A 118 3.74 -8.03 5.85
CA ASN A 118 3.51 -9.43 6.18
C ASN A 118 3.37 -10.30 4.93
N THR A 119 2.64 -9.83 3.92
CA THR A 119 2.47 -10.53 2.64
C THR A 119 3.80 -10.65 1.89
N LYS A 120 4.58 -9.55 1.86
CA LYS A 120 5.93 -9.56 1.30
C LYS A 120 6.81 -10.62 1.96
N LYS A 121 6.84 -10.68 3.29
CA LYS A 121 7.61 -11.70 4.04
C LYS A 121 7.18 -13.12 3.69
N GLU A 122 5.87 -13.36 3.59
CA GLU A 122 5.32 -14.67 3.19
C GLU A 122 5.82 -15.09 1.81
N ILE A 123 5.68 -14.20 0.81
CA ILE A 123 6.15 -14.44 -0.56
C ILE A 123 7.65 -14.76 -0.60
N PHE A 124 8.49 -13.95 0.07
CA PHE A 124 9.94 -14.20 0.10
C PHE A 124 10.30 -15.50 0.81
N THR A 125 9.55 -15.89 1.85
CA THR A 125 9.77 -17.15 2.57
C THR A 125 9.46 -18.33 1.67
N LEU A 126 8.34 -18.28 0.95
CA LEU A 126 7.96 -19.30 -0.03
C LEU A 126 9.04 -19.50 -1.08
N ILE A 127 9.50 -18.40 -1.69
CA ILE A 127 10.50 -18.47 -2.76
C ILE A 127 11.86 -18.95 -2.25
N SER A 128 12.26 -18.50 -1.06
CA SER A 128 13.53 -18.92 -0.45
C SER A 128 13.53 -20.41 -0.09
N GLY A 129 12.38 -20.94 0.37
CA GLY A 129 12.20 -22.37 0.65
C GLY A 129 12.46 -23.25 -0.58
N ILE A 130 11.91 -22.87 -1.73
CA ILE A 130 12.15 -23.54 -3.02
C ILE A 130 13.64 -23.51 -3.37
N SER A 131 14.28 -22.34 -3.28
CA SER A 131 15.67 -22.18 -3.67
C SER A 131 16.61 -23.05 -2.82
N HIS A 132 16.26 -23.30 -1.56
CA HIS A 132 17.02 -24.17 -0.69
C HIS A 132 16.79 -25.66 -1.02
N GLN A 133 15.54 -26.06 -1.28
CA GLN A 133 15.23 -27.42 -1.72
C GLN A 133 15.87 -27.78 -3.07
N ASN A 134 15.87 -26.86 -4.04
CA ASN A 134 16.49 -27.09 -5.35
C ASN A 134 18.02 -27.25 -5.27
N LYS A 135 18.69 -26.58 -4.31
CA LYS A 135 20.12 -26.79 -4.06
C LYS A 135 20.41 -28.18 -3.50
N LEU A 136 19.60 -28.65 -2.56
CA LEU A 136 19.78 -29.98 -1.95
C LEU A 136 19.56 -31.12 -2.96
N ILE A 137 18.69 -30.93 -3.96
CA ILE A 137 18.46 -31.93 -5.02
C ILE A 137 19.60 -31.92 -6.05
N ALA A 138 20.26 -30.78 -6.30
CA ALA A 138 21.34 -30.67 -7.28
C ALA A 138 22.71 -31.17 -6.76
N GLU A 139 22.86 -31.37 -5.45
CA GLU A 139 24.08 -31.89 -4.81
C GLU A 139 24.06 -33.41 -4.57
N HIS A 140 23.02 -34.10 -5.07
CA HIS A 140 22.85 -35.56 -5.03
C HIS A 140 22.70 -36.15 -6.43
#